data_AF-A0A3D2FPU6-F1
#
_entry.id   AF-A0A3D2FPU6-F1
#
_cell.length_a   1.000
_cell.length_b   1.000
_cell.length_c   1.000
_cell.angle_alpha   90.00
_cell.angle_beta   90.00
_cell.angle_gamma   90.00
#
_symmetry.space_group_name_H-M   'P 1'
#
loop_
_entity.id
_entity.type
_entity.pdbx_description
1 polymer ?
#
loop_
_entity_poly.entity_id
_entity_poly.type
_entity_poly.pdbx_seq_one_letter_code
_entity_poly.pdbx_strand_id
1 'polypeptide(L)'
;MTTDSFICGALEGFYGRPWRQDQRLQLFQWLKDWEGMNTYMYAPKDDLYHRSHWREIYPDNILNELKELIQACHKKELKFIYSIAPGLDIT
;
A
#
# COMPACT_ATOMS: atom_id res chain seq x y z
N MET A 1 8.42 4.69 24.56
CA MET A 1 9.65 4.29 23.85
C MET A 1 9.21 3.52 22.61
N THR A 2 9.12 4.18 21.45
CA THR A 2 8.92 3.46 20.19
C THR A 2 10.27 2.82 19.85
N THR A 3 10.42 1.55 20.20
CA THR A 3 11.51 0.74 19.67
C THR A 3 11.47 0.87 18.16
N ASP A 4 12.58 1.28 17.56
CA ASP A 4 12.71 1.44 16.11
C ASP A 4 12.66 0.04 15.49
N SER A 5 11.44 -0.47 15.29
CA SER A 5 11.20 -1.86 14.89
C SER A 5 11.65 -2.03 13.45
N PHE A 6 12.51 -3.02 13.19
CA PHE A 6 12.96 -3.38 11.84
C PHE A 6 11.78 -3.49 10.87
N ILE A 7 11.82 -2.71 9.78
CA ILE A 7 10.77 -2.70 8.76
C ILE A 7 10.96 -3.90 7.85
N CYS A 8 10.06 -4.87 7.93
CA CYS A 8 10.10 -6.09 7.11
C CYS A 8 8.71 -6.39 6.57
N GLY A 9 8.61 -6.71 5.29
CA GLY A 9 7.31 -6.84 4.65
C GLY A 9 7.33 -6.89 3.14
N ALA A 10 6.20 -6.57 2.53
CA ALA A 10 6.00 -6.61 1.09
C ALA A 10 5.85 -5.22 0.47
N LEU A 11 6.39 -5.06 -0.74
CA LEU A 11 6.27 -3.87 -1.58
C LEU A 11 5.51 -4.23 -2.87
N GLU A 12 4.35 -3.64 -3.11
CA GLU A 12 3.66 -3.73 -4.40
C GLU A 12 4.24 -2.68 -5.35
N GLY A 13 5.45 -2.91 -5.88
CA GLY A 13 6.24 -1.90 -6.60
C GLY A 13 6.42 -2.14 -8.11
N PHE A 14 5.76 -3.15 -8.68
CA PHE A 14 5.95 -3.59 -10.07
C PHE A 14 5.09 -2.80 -11.09
N TYR A 15 5.47 -2.91 -12.37
CA TYR A 15 4.67 -2.50 -13.52
C TYR A 15 3.69 -3.61 -13.91
N GLY A 16 2.56 -3.24 -14.53
CA GLY A 16 1.49 -4.15 -14.88
C GLY A 16 0.30 -4.06 -13.93
N ARG A 17 -0.69 -4.95 -14.13
CA ARG A 17 -1.94 -4.94 -13.39
C ARG A 17 -1.69 -5.00 -11.87
N PRO A 18 -2.08 -3.97 -11.09
CA PRO A 18 -2.00 -3.98 -9.63
C PRO A 18 -2.76 -5.16 -9.04
N TRP A 19 -2.39 -5.56 -7.83
CA TRP A 19 -3.13 -6.61 -7.13
C TRP A 19 -4.57 -6.16 -6.87
N ARG A 20 -5.49 -7.11 -6.98
CA ARG A 20 -6.88 -6.90 -6.56
C ARG A 20 -6.94 -6.77 -5.04
N GLN A 21 -8.02 -6.17 -4.54
CA GLN A 21 -8.23 -5.98 -3.10
C GLN A 21 -8.22 -7.31 -2.33
N ASP A 22 -8.88 -8.37 -2.84
CA ASP A 22 -8.88 -9.70 -2.22
C ASP A 22 -7.49 -10.34 -2.12
N GLN A 23 -6.64 -10.12 -3.13
CA GLN A 23 -5.25 -10.59 -3.12
C GLN A 23 -4.41 -9.86 -2.08
N ARG A 24 -4.62 -8.55 -1.90
CA ARG A 24 -3.94 -7.76 -0.86
C ARG A 24 -4.38 -8.20 0.54
N LEU A 25 -5.68 -8.47 0.74
CA LEU A 25 -6.18 -8.99 2.01
C LEU A 25 -5.58 -10.36 2.36
N GLN A 26 -5.44 -11.24 1.36
CA GLN A 26 -4.75 -12.53 1.54
C GLN A 26 -3.28 -12.35 1.90
N LEU A 27 -2.58 -11.40 1.25
CA LEU A 27 -1.20 -11.06 1.59
C LEU A 27 -1.09 -10.56 3.03
N PHE A 28 -2.01 -9.73 3.51
CA PHE A 28 -2.00 -9.27 4.90
C PHE A 28 -2.14 -10.43 5.89
N GLN A 29 -2.95 -11.44 5.55
CA GLN A 29 -3.03 -12.65 6.37
C GLN A 29 -1.68 -13.37 6.43
N TRP A 30 -1.04 -13.60 5.29
CA TRP A 30 0.28 -14.25 5.27
C TRP A 30 1.37 -13.45 6.00
N LEU A 31 1.40 -12.13 5.80
CA LEU A 31 2.33 -11.25 6.51
C LEU A 31 2.10 -11.29 8.03
N LYS A 32 0.86 -11.46 8.50
CA LYS A 32 0.57 -11.62 9.93
C LYS A 32 1.00 -12.99 10.46
N ASP A 33 0.90 -14.03 9.65
CA ASP A 33 1.24 -15.40 10.04
C ASP A 33 2.76 -15.65 10.04
N TRP A 34 3.53 -14.85 9.30
CA TRP A 34 4.99 -14.95 9.25
C TRP A 34 5.68 -14.14 10.35
N GLU A 35 6.64 -14.77 11.02
CA GLU A 35 7.42 -14.11 12.08
C GLU A 35 8.28 -12.97 11.52
N GLY A 36 8.24 -11.82 12.20
CA GLY A 36 9.04 -10.64 11.85
C GLY A 36 8.46 -9.77 10.73
N MET A 37 7.42 -10.21 10.02
CA MET A 37 6.74 -9.43 8.99
C MET A 37 5.77 -8.44 9.63
N ASN A 38 5.85 -7.18 9.23
CA ASN A 38 5.10 -6.10 9.88
C ASN A 38 4.68 -4.94 8.98
N THR A 39 5.04 -4.96 7.70
CA THR A 39 4.83 -3.80 6.80
C THR A 39 4.27 -4.22 5.45
N TYR A 40 3.40 -3.38 4.90
CA TYR A 40 3.00 -3.42 3.50
C TYR A 40 3.15 -2.01 2.90
N MET A 41 3.85 -1.92 1.78
CA MET A 41 4.07 -0.67 1.05
C MET A 41 3.29 -0.68 -0.28
N TYR A 42 2.38 0.28 -0.39
CA TYR A 42 1.56 0.53 -1.57
C TYR A 42 2.31 1.42 -2.55
N ALA A 43 2.81 0.84 -3.65
CA ALA A 43 3.54 1.55 -4.71
C ALA A 43 3.24 1.07 -6.15
N PRO A 44 2.00 0.66 -6.50
CA PRO A 44 1.71 0.07 -7.81
C PRO A 44 1.97 1.08 -8.92
N LYS A 45 2.84 0.74 -9.88
CA LYS A 45 3.34 1.70 -10.89
C LYS A 45 2.28 2.15 -11.90
N ASP A 46 1.22 1.35 -12.04
CA ASP A 46 0.11 1.56 -12.97
C ASP A 46 -1.14 2.14 -12.26
N ASP A 47 -1.08 2.45 -10.96
CA ASP A 47 -2.07 3.35 -10.34
C ASP A 47 -1.76 4.79 -10.78
N LEU A 48 -2.69 5.38 -11.54
CA LEU A 48 -2.55 6.72 -12.10
C LEU A 48 -2.36 7.77 -11.00
N TYR A 49 -3.15 7.70 -9.93
CA TYR A 49 -3.13 8.68 -8.83
C TYR A 49 -1.90 8.53 -7.93
N HIS A 50 -1.24 7.37 -7.96
CA HIS A 50 0.06 7.19 -7.31
C HIS A 50 1.20 7.86 -8.10
N ARG A 51 1.08 8.00 -9.42
CA ARG A 51 2.19 8.34 -10.32
C ARG A 51 1.87 9.42 -11.36
N SER A 52 1.25 9.07 -12.48
CA SER A 52 1.07 10.00 -13.62
C SER A 52 0.10 11.14 -13.33
N HIS A 53 -0.88 10.92 -12.46
CA HIS A 53 -1.91 11.86 -12.04
C HIS A 53 -1.77 12.19 -10.55
N TRP A 54 -0.54 12.22 -10.01
CA TRP A 54 -0.30 12.33 -8.56
C TRP A 54 -0.85 13.59 -7.88
N ARG A 55 -1.16 14.64 -8.65
CA ARG A 55 -1.80 15.87 -8.16
C ARG A 55 -3.32 15.75 -8.05
N GLU A 56 -3.92 14.78 -8.74
CA GLU A 56 -5.36 14.57 -8.73
C GLU A 56 -5.79 13.85 -7.46
N ILE A 57 -6.95 14.25 -6.93
CA ILE A 57 -7.55 13.58 -5.77
C ILE A 57 -8.21 12.30 -6.25
N TYR A 58 -8.04 11.21 -5.49
CA TYR A 58 -8.77 9.97 -5.74
C TYR A 58 -10.29 10.22 -5.79
N PRO A 59 -11.00 9.70 -6.81
CA PRO A 59 -12.45 9.63 -6.81
C PRO A 59 -12.97 8.91 -5.56
N ASP A 60 -14.14 9.32 -5.05
CA ASP A 60 -14.67 8.83 -3.77
C ASP A 60 -14.77 7.30 -3.66
N ASN A 61 -15.13 6.63 -4.76
CA ASN A 61 -15.20 5.17 -4.80
C ASN A 61 -13.81 4.52 -4.59
N ILE A 62 -12.80 5.00 -5.30
CA ILE A 62 -11.43 4.47 -5.20
C ILE A 62 -10.82 4.83 -3.84
N LEU A 63 -11.10 6.04 -3.35
CA LEU A 63 -10.67 6.48 -2.03
C LEU A 63 -11.26 5.62 -0.92
N ASN A 64 -12.53 5.23 -1.05
CA ASN A 64 -13.18 4.34 -0.08
C ASN A 64 -12.59 2.93 -0.11
N GLU A 65 -12.31 2.36 -1.29
CA GLU A 65 -11.59 1.08 -1.40
C GLU A 65 -10.21 1.15 -0.73
N LEU A 66 -9.46 2.24 -0.92
CA LEU A 66 -8.17 2.44 -0.28
C LEU A 66 -8.29 2.57 1.25
N LYS A 67 -9.32 3.27 1.75
CA LYS A 67 -9.61 3.35 3.20
C LYS A 67 -9.89 1.97 3.79
N GLU A 68 -10.72 1.17 3.13
CA GLU A 68 -11.02 -0.21 3.57
C GLU A 68 -9.76 -1.07 3.61
N LEU A 69 -8.89 -0.94 2.60
CA LEU A 69 -7.62 -1.65 2.53
C LEU A 69 -6.69 -1.26 3.71
N ILE A 70 -6.55 0.03 3.99
CA ILE A 70 -5.74 0.53 5.11
C ILE A 70 -6.29 0.01 6.44
N GLN A 71 -7.62 0.07 6.64
CA GLN A 71 -8.26 -0.45 7.83
C GLN A 71 -8.03 -1.96 8.00
N ALA A 72 -8.10 -2.74 6.92
CA ALA A 72 -7.82 -4.16 6.95
C ALA A 72 -6.35 -4.46 7.30
N CYS A 73 -5.40 -3.67 6.79
CA CYS A 73 -3.98 -3.75 7.14
C CYS A 73 -3.76 -3.50 8.64
N HIS A 74 -4.34 -2.41 9.18
CA HIS A 74 -4.22 -2.08 10.60
C HIS A 74 -4.90 -3.11 11.51
N LYS A 75 -6.03 -3.71 11.11
CA LYS A 75 -6.67 -4.81 11.84
C LYS A 75 -5.79 -6.05 11.96
N LYS A 76 -4.78 -6.20 11.10
CA LYS A 76 -3.76 -7.26 11.16
C LYS A 76 -2.48 -6.81 11.88
N GLU A 77 -2.48 -5.64 12.52
CA GLU A 77 -1.32 -5.06 13.20
C GLU A 77 -0.12 -4.82 12.27
N LEU A 78 -0.40 -4.65 10.97
CA LEU A 78 0.60 -4.31 9.96
C LEU A 78 0.67 -2.79 9.75
N LYS A 79 1.86 -2.29 9.44
CA LYS A 79 2.10 -0.90 9.01
C LYS A 79 1.74 -0.77 7.54
N PHE A 80 0.83 0.14 7.22
CA PHE A 80 0.54 0.52 5.84
C PHE A 80 1.37 1.74 5.45
N ILE A 81 2.23 1.61 4.44
CA ILE A 81 3.00 2.72 3.88
C ILE A 81 2.42 3.07 2.51
N TYR A 82 1.80 4.23 2.41
CA TYR A 82 1.44 4.81 1.11
C TYR A 82 2.66 5.49 0.52
N SER A 83 2.94 5.26 -0.76
CA SER A 83 3.99 5.97 -1.49
C SER A 83 3.40 6.84 -2.59
N ILE A 84 4.15 7.85 -3.03
CA ILE A 84 3.78 8.74 -4.13
C ILE A 84 4.99 8.91 -5.05
N ALA A 85 4.78 8.89 -6.36
CA ALA A 85 5.83 8.94 -7.37
C ALA A 85 5.68 10.17 -8.30
N PRO A 86 5.96 11.40 -7.81
CA PRO A 86 5.72 12.64 -8.54
C PRO A 86 6.78 12.96 -9.61
N GLY A 87 7.84 12.15 -9.70
CA GLY A 87 9.04 12.46 -10.49
C GLY A 87 8.84 12.53 -12.01
N LEU A 88 7.64 12.25 -12.55
CA LEU A 88 7.37 12.37 -13.97
C LEU A 88 7.23 13.83 -14.44
N ASP A 89 6.69 14.71 -13.60
CA ASP A 89 6.32 16.07 -14.01
C ASP A 89 6.37 17.10 -12.86
N ILE A 90 7.04 16.78 -11.74
CA ILE A 90 7.29 17.74 -10.65
C ILE A 90 8.24 18.86 -11.11
N THR A 91 7.89 20.10 -10.76
CA THR A 91 8.63 21.34 -11.09
C THR A 91 8.73 22.23 -9.86
#